data_AF-A0A9D4D6H6-F1
#
_entry.id   AF-A0A9D4D6H6-F1
#
_cell.length_a   1.000
_cell.length_b   1.000
_cell.length_c   1.000
_cell.angle_alpha   90.00
_cell.angle_beta   90.00
_cell.angle_gamma   90.00
#
_symmetry.space_group_name_H-M   'P 1'
#
loop_
_entity.id
_entity.type
_entity.pdbx_description
1 polymer ?
#
loop_
_entity_poly.entity_id
_entity_poly.type
_entity_poly.pdbx_seq_one_letter_code
_entity_poly.pdbx_strand_id
1 'polypeptide(L)'
;MRNRGKCTFRGQEICAYTFRLLFDIRRCALKSIRQSSRHGNTGRKPKHALVFTDVERVVQFICNYAEEFGIPQPAAPRGRDDTAPIYLHNGSTKMNIYKLYKASCQEACVRFVEKSSSQSIWSACIPHIKVASARDDMCATCEKLRRKIWIRYRKRTN
;
A
#
# COMPACT_ATOMS: atom_id res chain seq x y z
N MET A 1 -52.15 -11.17 -5.70
CA MET A 1 -51.14 -11.79 -4.80
C MET A 1 -49.74 -11.45 -5.29
N ARG A 2 -48.91 -10.73 -4.51
CA ARG A 2 -47.52 -10.41 -4.91
C ARG A 2 -46.58 -11.53 -4.50
N ASN A 3 -45.84 -12.07 -5.47
CA ASN A 3 -44.89 -13.18 -5.31
C ASN A 3 -43.87 -12.87 -4.19
N ARG A 4 -43.97 -13.57 -3.05
CA ARG A 4 -43.11 -13.38 -1.87
C ARG A 4 -41.92 -14.32 -1.99
N GLY A 5 -40.82 -13.84 -2.57
CA GLY A 5 -39.59 -14.63 -2.66
C GLY A 5 -39.22 -15.20 -1.28
N LYS A 6 -38.97 -16.51 -1.23
CA LYS A 6 -38.54 -17.22 -0.02
C LYS A 6 -37.04 -16.98 0.22
N CYS A 7 -36.61 -17.03 1.47
CA CYS A 7 -35.20 -17.04 1.86
C CYS A 7 -35.00 -17.98 3.05
N THR A 8 -33.90 -18.72 3.03
CA THR A 8 -33.53 -19.63 4.12
C THR A 8 -32.62 -18.88 5.11
N PHE A 9 -32.98 -18.86 6.39
CA PHE A 9 -32.14 -18.31 7.45
C PHE A 9 -31.99 -19.35 8.56
N ARG A 10 -30.75 -19.73 8.88
CA ARG A 10 -30.45 -20.76 9.89
C ARG A 10 -31.22 -22.08 9.69
N GLY A 11 -31.37 -22.50 8.42
CA GLY A 11 -32.08 -23.74 8.06
C GLY A 11 -33.61 -23.64 8.04
N GLN A 12 -34.19 -22.47 8.35
CA GLN A 12 -35.64 -22.26 8.30
C GLN A 12 -36.04 -21.43 7.07
N GLU A 13 -37.15 -21.80 6.42
CA GLU A 13 -37.74 -20.99 5.34
C GLU A 13 -38.49 -19.80 5.93
N ILE A 14 -38.05 -18.58 5.56
CA ILE A 14 -38.67 -17.33 5.98
C ILE A 14 -39.02 -16.54 4.71
N CYS A 15 -40.15 -15.83 4.70
CA CYS A 15 -40.45 -14.95 3.57
C CYS A 15 -39.56 -13.69 3.60
N ALA A 16 -39.17 -13.15 2.44
CA ALA A 16 -38.28 -11.99 2.38
C ALA A 16 -38.83 -10.72 3.07
N TYR A 17 -40.16 -10.63 3.27
CA TYR A 17 -40.77 -9.56 4.05
C TYR A 17 -40.46 -9.71 5.54
N THR A 18 -40.71 -10.89 6.11
CA THR A 18 -40.41 -11.20 7.52
C THR A 18 -38.93 -11.06 7.81
N PHE A 19 -38.05 -11.54 6.94
CA PHE A 19 -36.60 -11.38 7.09
C PHE A 19 -36.19 -9.90 7.18
N ARG A 20 -36.80 -9.02 6.36
CA ARG A 20 -36.49 -7.59 6.40
C ARG A 20 -36.96 -6.90 7.67
N LEU A 21 -38.10 -7.31 8.21
CA LEU A 21 -38.62 -6.77 9.48
C LEU A 21 -37.75 -7.23 10.65
N LEU A 22 -37.40 -8.52 10.72
CA LEU A 22 -36.60 -9.08 11.81
C LEU A 22 -35.20 -8.45 11.92
N PHE A 23 -34.60 -8.09 10.79
CA PHE A 23 -33.23 -7.55 10.73
C PHE A 23 -33.17 -6.05 10.41
N ASP A 24 -34.32 -5.38 10.36
CA ASP A 24 -34.45 -3.96 9.97
C ASP A 24 -33.71 -3.58 8.67
N ILE A 25 -33.83 -4.44 7.64
CA ILE A 25 -33.12 -4.27 6.37
C ILE A 25 -34.04 -3.63 5.33
N ARG A 26 -33.62 -2.46 4.82
CA ARG A 26 -34.26 -1.79 3.69
C ARG A 26 -34.30 -2.68 2.45
N ARG A 27 -35.33 -2.56 1.61
CA ARG A 27 -35.52 -3.41 0.42
C ARG A 27 -34.32 -3.36 -0.52
N CYS A 28 -33.79 -2.16 -0.74
CA CYS A 28 -32.63 -1.93 -1.59
C CYS A 28 -31.35 -2.55 -0.99
N ALA A 29 -31.20 -2.50 0.33
CA ALA A 29 -30.08 -3.13 1.03
C ALA A 29 -30.12 -4.66 0.91
N LEU A 30 -31.29 -5.30 1.08
CA LEU A 30 -31.41 -6.75 0.87
C LEU A 30 -31.09 -7.16 -0.58
N LYS A 31 -31.51 -6.35 -1.56
CA LYS A 31 -31.17 -6.57 -2.97
C LYS A 31 -29.65 -6.47 -3.21
N SER A 32 -29.01 -5.46 -2.61
CA SER A 32 -27.56 -5.27 -2.68
C SER A 32 -26.81 -6.43 -2.00
N ILE A 33 -27.24 -6.87 -0.82
CA ILE A 33 -26.63 -8.01 -0.09
C ILE A 33 -26.71 -9.29 -0.93
N ARG A 34 -27.86 -9.58 -1.55
CA ARG A 34 -28.03 -10.72 -2.48
C ARG A 34 -27.16 -10.63 -3.73
N GLN A 35 -26.78 -9.42 -4.15
CA GLN A 35 -25.91 -9.19 -5.32
C GLN A 35 -24.43 -9.17 -4.93
N SER A 36 -24.10 -8.74 -3.70
CA SER A 36 -22.73 -8.59 -3.19
C SER A 36 -21.98 -9.92 -3.06
N SER A 37 -22.70 -11.04 -2.99
CA SER A 37 -22.14 -12.41 -2.93
C SER A 37 -21.70 -12.95 -4.30
N ARG A 38 -21.90 -12.18 -5.39
CA ARG A 38 -21.49 -12.57 -6.74
C ARG A 38 -20.66 -11.45 -7.36
N HIS A 39 -19.47 -11.19 -6.80
CA HIS A 39 -18.45 -10.50 -7.57
C HIS A 39 -18.13 -11.37 -8.79
N GLY A 40 -18.10 -10.80 -10.00
CA GLY A 40 -17.94 -11.55 -11.26
C GLY A 40 -16.68 -12.43 -11.35
N ASN A 41 -15.74 -12.26 -10.40
CA ASN A 41 -14.52 -13.05 -10.28
C ASN A 41 -14.58 -14.13 -9.19
N THR A 42 -15.76 -14.50 -8.69
CA THR A 42 -15.89 -15.58 -7.69
C THR A 42 -15.27 -16.86 -8.23
N GLY A 43 -14.18 -17.32 -7.60
CA GLY A 43 -13.42 -18.51 -8.01
C GLY A 43 -12.45 -18.32 -9.20
N ARG A 44 -12.31 -17.10 -9.75
CA ARG A 44 -11.40 -16.82 -10.88
C ARG A 44 -10.33 -15.80 -10.46
N LYS A 45 -9.08 -16.25 -10.39
CA LYS A 45 -7.94 -15.34 -10.21
C LYS A 45 -7.75 -14.54 -11.52
N PRO A 46 -7.72 -13.19 -11.49
CA PRO A 46 -7.46 -12.38 -12.68
C PRO A 46 -6.13 -12.79 -13.32
N LYS A 47 -6.04 -12.78 -14.66
CA LYS A 47 -4.79 -13.07 -15.38
C LYS A 47 -3.61 -12.19 -14.93
N HIS A 48 -3.93 -10.96 -14.51
CA HIS A 48 -2.94 -9.97 -14.04
C HIS A 48 -2.74 -9.97 -12.53
N ALA A 49 -3.36 -10.91 -11.80
CA ALA A 49 -3.14 -11.00 -10.37
C ALA A 49 -1.65 -11.22 -10.08
N LEU A 50 -1.15 -10.52 -9.06
CA LEU A 50 0.22 -10.67 -8.60
C LEU A 50 0.44 -12.12 -8.14
N VAL A 51 1.56 -12.70 -8.58
CA VAL A 51 2.07 -13.95 -8.03
C VAL A 51 3.20 -13.65 -7.06
N PHE A 52 3.49 -14.59 -6.16
CA PHE A 52 4.54 -14.39 -5.15
C PHE A 52 5.90 -14.05 -5.78
N THR A 53 6.24 -14.70 -6.89
CA THR A 53 7.48 -14.43 -7.62
C THR A 53 7.57 -13.00 -8.18
N ASP A 54 6.43 -12.37 -8.48
CA ASP A 54 6.41 -10.95 -8.89
C ASP A 54 6.76 -10.03 -7.71
N VAL A 55 6.25 -10.35 -6.52
CA VAL A 55 6.55 -9.62 -5.28
C VAL A 55 8.02 -9.77 -4.91
N GLU A 56 8.50 -11.01 -4.92
CA GLU A 56 9.89 -11.36 -4.59
C GLU A 56 10.89 -10.62 -5.49
N ARG A 57 10.66 -10.60 -6.81
CA ARG A 57 11.53 -9.87 -7.74
C ARG A 57 11.59 -8.37 -7.46
N VAL A 58 10.45 -7.75 -7.16
CA VAL A 58 10.42 -6.31 -6.82
C VAL A 58 11.20 -6.05 -5.54
N VAL A 59 11.01 -6.89 -4.51
CA VAL A 59 11.71 -6.76 -3.22
C VAL A 59 13.22 -6.95 -3.42
N GLN A 60 13.63 -8.04 -4.07
CA GLN A 60 15.04 -8.34 -4.33
C GLN A 60 15.72 -7.21 -5.12
N PHE A 61 15.07 -6.70 -6.17
CA PHE A 61 15.63 -5.60 -6.96
C PHE A 61 15.88 -4.35 -6.09
N ILE A 62 14.92 -3.96 -5.24
CA ILE A 62 15.05 -2.77 -4.41
C ILE A 62 16.07 -2.99 -3.28
N CYS A 63 16.14 -4.19 -2.69
CA CYS A 63 17.15 -4.53 -1.69
C CYS A 63 18.56 -4.43 -2.29
N ASN A 64 18.80 -5.05 -3.45
CA ASN A 64 20.10 -4.99 -4.12
C ASN A 64 20.47 -3.55 -4.48
N TYR A 65 19.50 -2.76 -4.96
CA TYR A 65 19.72 -1.33 -5.23
C TYR A 65 20.07 -0.54 -3.96
N ALA A 66 19.43 -0.88 -2.83
CA ALA A 66 19.71 -0.23 -1.54
C ALA A 66 21.03 -0.67 -0.92
N GLU A 67 21.48 -1.90 -1.17
CA GLU A 67 22.81 -2.37 -0.75
C GLU A 67 23.91 -1.62 -1.51
N GLU A 68 23.72 -1.34 -2.80
CA GLU A 68 24.71 -0.65 -3.62
C GLU A 68 24.71 0.88 -3.43
N PHE A 69 23.53 1.51 -3.36
CA PHE A 69 23.38 2.96 -3.36
C PHE A 69 22.78 3.55 -2.08
N GLY A 70 22.36 2.71 -1.15
CA GLY A 70 21.72 3.15 0.09
C GLY A 70 22.75 3.54 1.15
N ILE A 71 22.40 4.56 1.92
CA ILE A 71 23.17 5.00 3.09
C ILE A 71 22.39 4.57 4.33
N PRO A 72 22.86 3.55 5.08
CA PRO A 72 22.21 3.14 6.32
C PRO A 72 22.37 4.24 7.37
N GLN A 73 21.28 4.59 8.06
CA GLN A 73 21.37 5.58 9.14
C GLN A 73 21.99 4.95 10.40
N PRO A 74 23.11 5.48 10.94
CA PRO A 74 23.88 4.81 11.98
C PRO A 74 23.23 4.75 13.37
N ALA A 75 22.11 5.43 13.63
CA ALA A 75 21.46 5.36 14.94
C ALA A 75 19.98 5.76 14.97
N ALA A 76 19.23 4.93 15.71
CA ALA A 76 17.88 5.07 16.26
C ALA A 76 16.70 4.89 15.28
N PRO A 77 15.87 3.84 15.49
CA PRO A 77 14.52 3.86 14.99
C PRO A 77 13.80 5.09 15.57
N ARG A 78 13.37 6.01 14.70
CA ARG A 78 12.62 7.19 15.14
C ARG A 78 11.18 6.77 15.42
N GLY A 79 10.85 6.55 16.70
CA GLY A 79 9.47 6.30 17.12
C GLY A 79 9.07 4.83 17.13
N ARG A 80 8.12 4.44 16.27
CA ARG A 80 7.42 3.13 16.29
C ARG A 80 7.97 2.10 15.29
N ASP A 81 8.98 2.46 14.52
CA ASP A 81 9.59 1.57 13.53
C ASP A 81 10.64 0.71 14.24
N ASP A 82 10.71 -0.60 13.97
CA ASP A 82 11.69 -1.50 14.61
C ASP A 82 13.03 -1.56 13.86
N THR A 83 13.06 -1.13 12.60
CA THR A 83 14.22 -1.25 11.70
C THR A 83 14.78 0.14 11.35
N ALA A 84 16.10 0.29 11.43
CA ALA A 84 16.78 1.51 11.02
C ALA A 84 16.56 1.78 9.52
N PRO A 85 16.24 3.03 9.12
CA PRO A 85 16.01 3.34 7.72
C PRO A 85 17.30 3.30 6.90
N ILE A 86 17.18 2.82 5.67
CA ILE A 86 18.20 2.93 4.62
C ILE A 86 17.72 4.02 3.66
N TYR A 87 18.54 5.05 3.48
CA TYR A 87 18.18 6.17 2.62
C TYR A 87 18.85 6.07 1.26
N LEU A 88 18.03 6.01 0.21
CA LEU A 88 18.47 6.15 -1.17
C LEU A 88 18.65 7.64 -1.49
N HIS A 89 19.68 7.98 -2.27
CA HIS A 89 20.02 9.37 -2.57
C HIS A 89 18.86 10.16 -3.22
N ASN A 90 18.79 11.48 -2.97
CA ASN A 90 17.71 12.37 -3.41
C ASN A 90 17.50 12.41 -4.94
N GLY A 91 18.54 12.16 -5.75
CA GLY A 91 18.45 12.05 -7.21
C GLY A 91 17.70 10.79 -7.71
N SER A 92 17.57 9.78 -6.85
CA SER A 92 16.95 8.49 -7.17
C SER A 92 15.49 8.48 -6.76
N THR A 93 14.65 9.19 -7.51
CA THR A 93 13.20 9.14 -7.29
C THR A 93 12.67 7.71 -7.40
N LYS A 94 11.57 7.38 -6.71
CA LYS A 94 10.88 6.08 -6.87
C LYS A 94 10.55 5.76 -8.33
N MET A 95 10.37 6.80 -9.17
CA MET A 95 10.14 6.64 -10.60
C MET A 95 11.39 6.19 -11.35
N ASN A 96 12.55 6.77 -11.05
CA ASN A 96 13.81 6.39 -11.69
C ASN A 96 14.18 4.95 -11.34
N ILE A 97 14.03 4.57 -10.06
CA ILE A 97 14.27 3.21 -9.60
C ILE A 97 13.31 2.23 -10.28
N TYR A 98 12.03 2.59 -10.42
CA TYR A 98 11.07 1.79 -11.17
C TYR A 98 11.45 1.61 -12.65
N LYS A 99 11.98 2.66 -13.31
CA LYS A 99 12.44 2.55 -14.70
C LYS A 99 13.61 1.57 -14.83
N LEU A 100 14.56 1.60 -13.89
CA LEU A 100 15.67 0.63 -13.85
C LEU A 100 15.17 -0.79 -13.62
N TYR A 101 14.25 -0.99 -12.68
CA TYR A 101 13.59 -2.28 -12.45
C TYR A 101 12.91 -2.80 -13.73
N LYS A 102 12.14 -1.95 -14.40
CA LYS A 102 11.44 -2.30 -15.63
C LYS A 102 12.42 -2.69 -16.73
N ALA A 103 13.49 -1.91 -16.93
CA ALA A 103 14.53 -2.20 -17.91
C ALA A 103 15.21 -3.56 -17.62
N SER A 104 15.61 -3.80 -16.37
CA SER A 104 16.21 -5.08 -15.95
C SER A 104 15.27 -6.27 -16.20
N CYS A 105 13.97 -6.12 -15.94
CA CYS A 105 13.00 -7.17 -16.25
C CYS A 105 12.84 -7.39 -17.76
N GLN A 106 12.88 -6.34 -18.56
CA GLN A 106 12.80 -6.43 -20.03
C GLN A 106 14.04 -7.12 -20.61
N GLU A 107 15.23 -6.80 -20.12
CA GLU A 107 16.50 -7.42 -20.52
C GLU A 107 16.53 -8.92 -20.17
N ALA A 108 16.02 -9.29 -18.98
CA ALA A 108 15.92 -10.67 -18.55
C ALA A 108 14.72 -11.42 -19.18
N CYS A 109 13.94 -10.78 -20.06
CA CYS A 109 12.73 -11.33 -20.68
C CYS A 109 11.71 -11.85 -19.65
N VAL A 110 11.62 -11.23 -18.47
CA VAL A 110 10.68 -11.59 -17.40
C VAL A 110 9.53 -10.59 -17.30
N ARG A 111 8.40 -11.05 -16.75
CA ARG A 111 7.25 -10.20 -16.46
C ARG A 111 7.63 -9.14 -15.42
N PHE A 112 7.38 -7.87 -15.74
CA PHE A 112 7.48 -6.77 -14.78
C PHE A 112 6.11 -6.44 -14.15
N VAL A 113 6.16 -5.90 -12.94
CA VAL A 113 4.99 -5.36 -12.23
C VAL A 113 4.81 -3.88 -12.59
N GLU A 114 3.56 -3.43 -12.76
CA GLU A 114 3.27 -2.02 -13.02
C GLU A 114 3.65 -1.10 -11.86
N LYS A 115 3.90 0.17 -12.18
CA LYS A 115 4.46 1.17 -11.23
C LYS A 115 3.71 1.22 -9.90
N SER A 116 2.38 1.34 -9.95
CA SER A 116 1.56 1.47 -8.75
C SER A 116 1.67 0.23 -7.86
N SER A 117 1.64 -0.95 -8.46
CA SER A 117 1.76 -2.22 -7.75
C SER A 117 3.17 -2.40 -7.17
N SER A 118 4.21 -2.03 -7.91
CA SER A 118 5.60 -2.04 -7.41
C SER A 118 5.77 -1.12 -6.20
N GLN A 119 5.19 0.08 -6.23
CA GLN A 119 5.24 1.02 -5.10
C GLN A 119 4.46 0.54 -3.88
N SER A 120 3.32 -0.14 -4.09
CA SER A 120 2.56 -0.78 -3.03
C SER A 120 3.35 -1.92 -2.39
N ILE A 121 4.00 -2.77 -3.20
CA ILE A 121 4.88 -3.85 -2.72
C ILE A 121 6.02 -3.28 -1.89
N TRP A 122 6.73 -2.26 -2.40
CA TRP A 122 7.81 -1.60 -1.66
C TRP A 122 7.31 -1.13 -0.29
N SER A 123 6.21 -0.37 -0.27
CA SER A 123 5.69 0.22 0.97
C SER A 123 5.22 -0.83 1.98
N ALA A 124 4.78 -2.01 1.52
CA ALA A 124 4.31 -3.08 2.38
C ALA A 124 5.44 -4.00 2.87
N CYS A 125 6.39 -4.35 1.99
CA CYS A 125 7.39 -5.39 2.27
C CYS A 125 8.71 -4.82 2.82
N ILE A 126 9.11 -3.63 2.38
CA ILE A 126 10.41 -3.03 2.71
C ILE A 126 10.26 -1.53 3.02
N PRO A 127 9.43 -1.16 4.03
CA PRO A 127 9.16 0.24 4.37
C PRO A 127 10.38 0.98 4.95
N HIS A 128 11.39 0.24 5.41
CA HIS A 128 12.63 0.80 5.96
C HIS A 128 13.56 1.37 4.88
N ILE A 129 13.43 0.94 3.61
CA ILE A 129 14.16 1.52 2.48
C ILE A 129 13.38 2.73 1.98
N LYS A 130 13.95 3.93 2.11
CA LYS A 130 13.27 5.20 1.80
C LYS A 130 14.10 6.01 0.81
N VAL A 131 13.44 6.68 -0.13
CA VAL A 131 14.09 7.74 -0.89
C VAL A 131 14.24 8.93 0.04
N ALA A 132 15.47 9.44 0.18
CA ALA A 132 15.73 10.61 1.00
C ALA A 132 14.85 11.78 0.56
N SER A 133 14.46 12.59 1.53
CA SER A 133 13.90 13.91 1.29
C SER A 133 14.91 14.97 1.72
N ALA A 134 14.67 16.22 1.31
CA ALA A 134 15.46 17.37 1.79
C ALA A 134 15.46 17.52 3.32
N ARG A 135 14.56 16.86 4.05
CA ARG A 135 14.61 16.81 5.53
C ARG A 135 15.58 15.77 6.05
N ASP A 136 15.74 14.66 5.34
CA ASP A 136 16.59 13.54 5.72
C ASP A 136 18.07 13.81 5.41
N ASP A 137 18.35 14.70 4.44
CA ASP A 137 19.69 15.15 4.04
C ASP A 137 20.24 16.29 4.92
N MET A 138 19.57 16.64 6.02
CA MET A 138 20.07 17.68 6.92
C MET A 138 21.00 17.10 7.97
N CYS A 139 22.25 17.58 8.01
CA CYS A 139 23.14 17.31 9.12
C CYS A 139 22.60 17.90 10.43
N ALA A 140 23.09 17.40 11.57
CA ALA A 140 22.64 17.83 12.89
C ALA A 140 22.76 19.35 13.10
N THR A 141 23.77 19.99 12.50
CA THR A 141 23.95 21.45 12.54
C THR A 141 22.85 22.19 11.78
N CYS A 142 22.54 21.76 10.57
CA CYS A 142 21.45 22.31 9.75
C CYS A 142 20.08 22.11 10.41
N GLU A 143 19.86 20.95 11.03
CA GLU A 143 18.61 20.68 11.76
C GLU A 143 18.44 21.60 12.97
N LYS A 144 19.51 21.84 13.75
CA LYS A 144 19.52 22.81 14.86
C LYS A 144 19.21 24.23 14.38
N LEU A 145 19.82 24.67 13.27
CA LEU A 145 19.58 26.00 12.69
C LEU A 145 18.14 26.16 12.21
N ARG A 146 17.60 25.17 11.49
CA ARG A 146 16.21 25.16 11.04
C ARG A 146 15.23 25.29 12.21
N ARG A 147 15.48 24.56 13.31
CA ARG A 147 14.65 24.63 14.53
C ARG A 147 14.64 26.03 15.14
N LYS A 148 15.81 26.68 15.22
CA LYS A 148 15.94 28.06 15.73
C LYS A 148 15.16 29.06 14.87
N ILE A 149 15.27 28.96 13.54
CA ILE A 149 14.52 29.81 12.60
C ILE A 149 13.02 29.62 12.83
N TRP A 150 12.56 28.38 12.90
CA TRP A 150 11.14 28.06 13.06
C TRP A 150 10.55 28.60 14.37
N ILE A 151 11.26 28.46 15.49
CA ILE A 151 10.85 29.03 16.79
C ILE A 151 10.75 30.56 16.70
N ARG A 152 11.69 31.21 16.01
CA ARG A 152 11.69 32.67 15.83
C ARG A 152 10.50 33.15 15.01
N TYR A 153 10.14 32.43 13.94
CA TYR A 153 8.94 32.75 13.16
C TYR A 153 7.65 32.57 13.98
N ARG A 154 7.54 31.46 14.73
CA ARG A 154 6.34 31.17 15.54
C ARG A 154 6.11 32.17 16.68
N LYS A 155 7.18 32.73 17.26
CA LYS A 155 7.10 33.78 18.29
C LYS A 155 6.78 35.17 17.73
N ARG A 156 6.86 35.38 16.41
CA ARG A 156 6.64 36.67 15.76
C ARG A 156 5.20 36.81 15.22
N THR A 157 4.47 35.69 15.13
CA THR A 157 3.09 35.61 14.64
C THR A 157 2.06 35.42 15.76
N ASN A 158 2.48 35.65 17.01
CA ASN A 158 1.67 35.56 18.24
C ASN A 158 2.02 36.79 19.09
#